data_AF-A0A832MB75-F1
#
_entry.id   AF-A0A832MB75-F1
#
_cell.length_a   1.000
_cell.length_b   1.000
_cell.length_c   1.000
_cell.angle_alpha   90.00
_cell.angle_beta   90.00
_cell.angle_gamma   90.00
#
_symmetry.space_group_name_H-M   'P 1'
#
loop_
_entity.id
_entity.type
_entity.pdbx_description
1 polymer ?
#
loop_
_entity_poly.entity_id
_entity_poly.type
_entity_poly.pdbx_seq_one_letter_code
_entity_poly.pdbx_strand_id
1 'polypeptide(L)'
;MSEDVPQPKKRSLAKTLTLNFIKLAIAIGGLWWVITHTPWNDIATIRDGAVHRNITFRQNVDVTVIEPKQAAATQAATSTAPRYLDIRFGSQKVKVQLPESDTVIETVINAQTVNIPNETPMKIADFVTVEDSTDPKIQIGLRNLIKNARPKLLLASAALLLVPFLVSAWRWRLLLTAQNIHLPFSKTLTLTFVGQFYSTFLPGITGGDLVKIIYTARLTGSKTKSAVTIILDRIIGLIALVVIAGIAAAFQSRHNPMMLWVAIGIALSLSALVLFSVVYFSQRLRQKTGLEWLLTHSRMPGVVQKFDDALSAYRGAWRILAMAFAASLVTQIVVPFSAYLAGKAFGIQAHPGVYLSYVPLAILAASVPISPPQGFGVTEWVLYKLFAKTGVATASQTFALAQAIRFLPILWNLIGAYWVVTGSYSRKQAAAEEKTLTA
;
A
#
# COMPACT_ATOMS: atom_id res chain seq x y z
N MET A 1 0.16 51.21 -25.91
CA MET A 1 -0.16 49.82 -26.32
C MET A 1 0.14 48.91 -25.14
N SER A 2 -0.91 48.52 -24.41
CA SER A 2 -0.81 47.63 -23.24
C SER A 2 -0.70 46.18 -23.70
N GLU A 3 0.40 45.52 -23.35
CA GLU A 3 0.60 44.09 -23.59
C GLU A 3 -0.37 43.26 -22.74
N ASP A 4 -1.22 42.50 -23.43
CA ASP A 4 -2.20 41.58 -22.87
C ASP A 4 -1.48 40.31 -22.37
N VAL A 5 -1.21 40.24 -21.06
CA VAL A 5 -0.62 39.07 -20.41
C VAL A 5 -1.66 37.95 -20.38
N PRO A 6 -1.39 36.75 -20.97
CA PRO A 6 -2.39 35.69 -21.01
C PRO A 6 -2.67 35.18 -19.58
N GLN A 7 -3.88 35.45 -19.09
CA GLN A 7 -4.39 34.90 -17.83
C GLN A 7 -4.33 33.36 -17.86
N PRO A 8 -3.86 32.70 -16.79
CA PRO A 8 -3.82 31.24 -16.74
C PRO A 8 -5.24 30.68 -16.85
N LYS A 9 -5.47 29.81 -17.85
CA LYS A 9 -6.75 29.10 -18.03
C LYS A 9 -7.17 28.45 -16.71
N LYS A 10 -8.16 29.04 -16.03
CA LYS A 10 -8.85 28.42 -14.89
C LYS A 10 -9.38 27.07 -15.36
N ARG A 11 -8.74 25.97 -14.93
CA ARG A 11 -9.38 24.64 -14.96
C ARG A 11 -10.76 24.83 -14.32
N SER A 12 -11.84 24.47 -15.01
CA SER A 12 -13.18 24.68 -14.44
C SER A 12 -13.25 23.93 -13.11
N LEU A 13 -13.62 24.65 -12.05
CA LEU A 13 -13.77 24.10 -10.70
C LEU A 13 -14.62 22.83 -10.73
N ALA A 14 -15.65 22.82 -11.58
CA ALA A 14 -16.47 21.65 -11.88
C ALA A 14 -15.64 20.42 -12.25
N LYS A 15 -14.76 20.47 -13.27
CA LYS A 15 -13.95 19.29 -13.69
C LYS A 15 -13.02 18.79 -12.59
N THR A 16 -12.48 19.69 -11.78
CA THR A 16 -11.60 19.31 -10.65
C THR A 16 -12.41 18.64 -9.54
N LEU A 17 -13.60 19.16 -9.25
CA LEU A 17 -14.54 18.57 -8.29
C LEU A 17 -15.04 17.20 -8.77
N THR A 18 -15.40 17.04 -10.05
CA THR A 18 -15.86 15.75 -10.59
C THR A 18 -14.77 14.69 -10.48
N LEU A 19 -13.52 15.03 -10.84
CA LEU A 19 -12.40 14.10 -10.75
C LEU A 19 -12.11 13.71 -9.29
N ASN A 20 -12.15 14.66 -8.36
CA ASN A 20 -11.95 14.39 -6.94
C ASN A 20 -13.09 13.52 -6.37
N PHE A 21 -14.32 13.73 -6.82
CA PHE A 21 -15.47 12.91 -6.45
C PHE A 21 -15.32 11.46 -6.95
N ILE A 22 -14.90 11.27 -8.20
CA ILE A 22 -14.61 9.93 -8.77
C ILE A 22 -13.53 9.23 -7.94
N LYS A 23 -12.43 9.91 -7.60
CA LYS A 23 -11.38 9.36 -6.73
C LYS A 23 -11.93 8.95 -5.38
N LEU A 24 -12.74 9.80 -4.75
CA LEU A 24 -13.33 9.50 -3.46
C LEU A 24 -14.29 8.31 -3.54
N ALA A 25 -15.08 8.20 -4.60
CA ALA A 25 -15.97 7.07 -4.85
C ALA A 25 -15.18 5.75 -5.03
N ILE A 26 -14.04 5.78 -5.74
CA ILE A 26 -13.15 4.62 -5.86
C ILE A 26 -12.58 4.22 -4.50
N ALA A 27 -12.12 5.19 -3.68
CA ALA A 27 -11.64 4.92 -2.32
C ALA A 27 -12.71 4.28 -1.45
N ILE A 28 -13.88 4.92 -1.38
CA ILE A 28 -14.98 4.49 -0.52
C ILE A 28 -15.48 3.14 -0.98
N GLY A 29 -15.71 2.94 -2.29
CA GLY A 29 -16.17 1.67 -2.84
C GLY A 29 -15.17 0.53 -2.60
N GLY A 30 -13.88 0.77 -2.87
CA GLY A 30 -12.83 -0.22 -2.64
C GLY A 30 -12.68 -0.57 -1.16
N LEU A 31 -12.67 0.44 -0.28
CA LEU A 31 -12.53 0.24 1.16
C LEU A 31 -13.76 -0.43 1.76
N TRP A 32 -14.96 0.02 1.41
CA TRP A 32 -16.22 -0.58 1.84
C TRP A 32 -16.31 -2.05 1.40
N TRP A 33 -15.95 -2.33 0.15
CA TRP A 33 -15.90 -3.70 -0.36
C TRP A 33 -14.93 -4.56 0.45
N VAL A 34 -13.72 -4.07 0.75
CA VAL A 34 -12.77 -4.86 1.55
C VAL A 34 -13.23 -5.03 2.99
N ILE A 35 -13.76 -3.99 3.64
CA ILE A 35 -14.25 -4.07 5.02
C ILE A 35 -15.41 -5.07 5.14
N THR A 36 -16.33 -5.08 4.17
CA THR A 36 -17.47 -6.01 4.15
C THR A 36 -17.06 -7.45 3.85
N HIS A 37 -15.96 -7.66 3.11
CA HIS A 37 -15.45 -8.98 2.75
C HIS A 37 -14.32 -9.47 3.70
N THR A 38 -14.02 -8.71 4.76
CA THR A 38 -12.99 -9.07 5.75
C THR A 38 -13.64 -9.52 7.06
N PRO A 39 -13.41 -10.75 7.52
CA PRO A 39 -13.96 -11.21 8.79
C PRO A 39 -13.24 -10.55 9.98
N TRP A 40 -14.03 -9.85 10.80
CA TRP A 40 -13.52 -9.15 11.99
C TRP A 40 -13.30 -10.09 13.18
N ASN A 41 -14.14 -11.13 13.27
CA ASN A 41 -14.08 -12.20 14.24
C ASN A 41 -13.59 -13.49 13.56
N ASP A 42 -13.11 -14.44 14.35
CA ASP A 42 -12.67 -15.73 13.83
C ASP A 42 -13.88 -16.47 13.24
N ILE A 43 -13.74 -16.98 12.02
CA ILE A 43 -14.77 -17.75 11.32
C ILE A 43 -14.19 -19.13 11.01
N ALA A 44 -14.84 -20.17 11.50
CA ALA A 44 -14.58 -21.54 11.04
C ALA A 44 -15.67 -21.89 10.03
N THR A 45 -15.28 -22.17 8.78
CA THR A 45 -16.22 -22.69 7.78
C THR A 45 -16.04 -24.20 7.69
N ILE A 46 -17.06 -24.91 8.16
CA ILE A 46 -17.16 -26.37 8.05
C ILE A 46 -17.75 -26.68 6.67
N ARG A 47 -17.17 -27.64 5.95
CA ARG A 47 -17.63 -28.02 4.60
C ARG A 47 -18.77 -29.02 4.67
N ASP A 48 -19.66 -28.91 3.70
CA ASP A 48 -20.78 -29.82 3.53
C ASP A 48 -20.35 -31.19 3.06
N GLY A 49 -20.71 -32.21 3.85
CA GLY A 49 -20.26 -33.59 3.64
C GLY A 49 -18.88 -33.90 4.26
N ALA A 50 -18.33 -33.03 5.11
CA ALA A 50 -17.15 -33.38 5.90
C ALA A 50 -17.47 -34.60 6.79
N VAL A 51 -16.88 -35.76 6.45
CA VAL A 51 -16.97 -36.96 7.29
C VAL A 51 -16.10 -36.71 8.52
N HIS A 52 -16.72 -36.26 9.60
CA HIS A 52 -16.09 -36.20 10.90
C HIS A 52 -15.73 -37.63 11.34
N ARG A 53 -14.47 -38.02 11.17
CA ARG A 53 -13.93 -39.18 11.90
C ARG A 53 -13.84 -38.76 13.35
N ASN A 54 -14.61 -39.42 14.21
CA ASN A 54 -14.65 -39.32 15.69
C ASN A 54 -13.81 -38.19 16.27
N ILE A 55 -14.47 -37.13 16.76
CA ILE A 55 -13.80 -36.15 17.63
C ILE A 55 -13.57 -36.84 18.98
N THR A 56 -12.45 -37.55 19.11
CA THR A 56 -12.05 -38.13 20.39
C THR A 56 -11.44 -37.03 21.25
N PHE A 57 -12.17 -36.58 22.26
CA PHE A 57 -11.67 -35.62 23.24
C PHE A 57 -10.64 -36.32 24.13
N ARG A 58 -9.36 -35.95 24.02
CA ARG A 58 -8.29 -36.56 24.85
C ARG A 58 -8.27 -36.05 26.30
N GLN A 59 -9.05 -35.03 26.67
CA GLN A 59 -9.06 -34.44 28.02
C GLN A 59 -10.43 -33.83 28.36
N ASN A 60 -10.78 -33.81 29.66
CA ASN A 60 -12.00 -33.20 30.23
C ASN A 60 -12.23 -31.79 29.68
N VAL A 61 -13.34 -31.57 28.98
CA VAL A 61 -13.77 -30.27 28.49
C VAL A 61 -14.90 -29.77 29.41
N ASP A 62 -14.66 -28.69 30.14
CA ASP A 62 -15.71 -28.01 30.90
C ASP A 62 -16.60 -27.19 29.95
N VAL A 63 -17.88 -27.55 29.88
CA VAL A 63 -18.91 -26.85 29.09
C VAL A 63 -19.71 -25.97 30.04
N THR A 64 -19.62 -24.65 29.89
CA THR A 64 -20.47 -23.70 30.64
C THR A 64 -21.61 -23.22 29.74
N VAL A 65 -22.83 -23.60 30.08
CA VAL A 65 -24.05 -23.13 29.40
C VAL A 65 -24.28 -21.67 29.84
N ILE A 66 -24.19 -20.72 28.90
CA ILE A 66 -24.55 -19.33 29.16
C ILE A 66 -26.03 -19.19 28.82
N GLU A 67 -26.88 -19.16 29.84
CA GLU A 67 -28.31 -18.88 29.65
C GLU A 67 -28.48 -17.51 28.97
N PRO A 68 -29.36 -17.39 27.96
CA PRO A 68 -29.74 -16.09 27.45
C PRO A 68 -30.40 -15.31 28.59
N LYS A 69 -29.87 -14.12 28.87
CA LYS A 69 -30.42 -13.17 29.85
C LYS A 69 -31.92 -13.05 29.57
N GLN A 70 -32.75 -13.55 30.49
CA GLN A 70 -34.21 -13.60 30.37
C GLN A 70 -34.75 -12.25 29.90
N ALA A 71 -35.04 -12.14 28.61
CA ALA A 71 -36.00 -11.17 28.11
C ALA A 71 -37.37 -11.79 28.43
N ALA A 72 -37.99 -11.21 29.45
CA ALA A 72 -39.37 -11.37 29.89
C ALA A 72 -40.19 -12.44 29.15
N ALA A 73 -40.56 -13.47 29.89
CA ALA A 73 -41.62 -14.39 29.55
C ALA A 73 -42.89 -13.63 29.17
N THR A 74 -43.28 -13.63 27.89
CA THR A 74 -44.66 -13.87 27.48
C THR A 74 -44.70 -14.21 25.99
N GLN A 75 -45.55 -15.18 25.67
CA GLN A 75 -46.05 -15.56 24.35
C GLN A 75 -45.24 -16.63 23.61
N ALA A 76 -45.92 -17.77 23.48
CA ALA A 76 -45.66 -18.85 22.57
C ALA A 76 -45.33 -18.30 21.18
N ALA A 77 -44.11 -18.55 20.73
CA ALA A 77 -43.74 -18.47 19.34
C ALA A 77 -42.78 -19.61 19.05
N THR A 78 -43.28 -20.56 18.27
CA THR A 78 -42.52 -21.40 17.35
C THR A 78 -41.43 -20.55 16.68
N SER A 79 -40.25 -20.53 17.30
CA SER A 79 -39.08 -19.83 16.79
C SER A 79 -38.13 -20.89 16.25
N THR A 80 -38.26 -21.14 14.94
CA THR A 80 -37.31 -21.84 14.06
C THR A 80 -36.05 -21.00 13.87
N ALA A 81 -35.44 -20.55 14.96
CA ALA A 81 -34.16 -19.88 14.95
C ALA A 81 -33.09 -20.85 15.47
N PRO A 82 -32.00 -21.08 14.72
CA PRO A 82 -30.96 -22.02 15.13
C PRO A 82 -30.32 -21.59 16.45
N ARG A 83 -30.27 -22.51 17.42
CA ARG A 83 -29.71 -22.27 18.76
C ARG A 83 -28.23 -22.67 18.78
N TYR A 84 -27.38 -21.81 19.33
CA TYR A 84 -25.92 -21.97 19.35
C TYR A 84 -25.39 -22.12 20.79
N LEU A 85 -24.29 -22.87 20.94
CA LEU A 85 -23.58 -23.13 22.17
C LEU A 85 -22.15 -22.57 22.08
N ASP A 86 -21.74 -21.76 23.04
CA ASP A 86 -20.37 -21.24 23.15
C ASP A 86 -19.49 -22.24 23.91
N ILE A 87 -18.65 -22.99 23.21
CA ILE A 87 -17.70 -23.93 23.79
C ILE A 87 -16.34 -23.26 23.92
N ARG A 88 -15.69 -23.41 25.08
CA ARG A 88 -14.38 -22.82 25.35
C ARG A 88 -13.29 -23.88 25.36
N PHE A 89 -12.32 -23.75 24.46
CA PHE A 89 -11.14 -24.61 24.38
C PHE A 89 -9.90 -23.81 24.80
N GLY A 90 -9.53 -23.89 26.08
CA GLY A 90 -8.46 -23.06 26.64
C GLY A 90 -8.75 -21.56 26.47
N SER A 91 -7.96 -20.86 25.66
CA SER A 91 -8.17 -19.44 25.33
C SER A 91 -9.11 -19.19 24.14
N GLN A 92 -9.48 -20.23 23.38
CA GLN A 92 -10.33 -20.13 22.20
C GLN A 92 -11.80 -20.34 22.54
N LYS A 93 -12.70 -19.61 21.86
CA LYS A 93 -14.15 -19.77 21.95
C LYS A 93 -14.68 -20.20 20.60
N VAL A 94 -15.50 -21.25 20.58
CA VAL A 94 -16.10 -21.85 19.37
C VAL A 94 -17.61 -21.90 19.55
N LYS A 95 -18.36 -21.38 18.57
CA LYS A 95 -19.82 -21.51 18.53
C LYS A 95 -20.23 -22.76 17.78
N VAL A 96 -21.04 -23.60 18.40
CA VAL A 96 -21.58 -24.83 17.81
C VAL A 96 -23.10 -24.74 17.72
N GLN A 97 -23.67 -25.01 16.56
CA GLN A 97 -25.12 -25.05 16.36
C GLN A 97 -25.68 -26.40 16.81
N LEU A 98 -26.75 -26.41 17.60
CA LEU A 98 -27.37 -27.64 18.10
C LEU A 98 -28.32 -28.27 17.05
N PRO A 99 -28.41 -29.61 16.98
CA PRO A 99 -29.40 -30.30 16.16
C PRO A 99 -30.82 -30.09 16.71
N GLU A 100 -31.82 -30.05 15.82
CA GLU A 100 -33.23 -29.72 16.13
C GLU A 100 -34.00 -30.78 16.96
N SER A 101 -33.34 -31.79 17.53
CA SER A 101 -34.03 -32.77 18.36
C SER A 101 -34.36 -32.21 19.76
N ASP A 102 -35.65 -32.02 20.05
CA ASP A 102 -36.15 -31.44 21.32
C ASP A 102 -35.57 -32.10 22.58
N THR A 103 -35.33 -33.40 22.56
CA THR A 103 -34.79 -34.18 23.68
C THR A 103 -33.35 -33.83 24.05
N VAL A 104 -32.48 -33.58 23.06
CA VAL A 104 -31.08 -33.20 23.29
C VAL A 104 -31.00 -31.74 23.74
N ILE A 105 -31.89 -30.88 23.23
CA ILE A 105 -31.98 -29.46 23.56
C ILE A 105 -32.38 -29.27 25.04
N GLU A 106 -33.41 -29.97 25.53
CA GLU A 106 -33.81 -29.86 26.96
C GLU A 106 -32.75 -30.38 27.93
N THR A 107 -32.07 -31.47 27.59
CA THR A 107 -31.03 -32.08 28.43
C THR A 107 -29.82 -31.16 28.59
N VAL A 108 -29.47 -30.40 27.55
CA VAL A 108 -28.34 -29.46 27.56
C VAL A 108 -28.68 -28.15 28.28
N ILE A 109 -29.94 -27.69 28.22
CA ILE A 109 -30.39 -26.47 28.89
C ILE A 109 -30.43 -26.65 30.42
N ASN A 110 -30.80 -27.84 30.91
CA ASN A 110 -30.99 -28.10 32.34
C ASN A 110 -29.79 -28.70 33.08
N ALA A 111 -28.66 -28.92 32.39
CA ALA A 111 -27.49 -29.56 32.98
C ALA A 111 -26.37 -28.55 33.30
N GLN A 112 -25.86 -28.58 34.54
CA GLN A 112 -24.69 -27.78 34.95
C GLN A 112 -23.37 -28.27 34.32
N THR A 113 -23.29 -29.53 33.88
CA THR A 113 -22.14 -30.10 33.18
C THR A 113 -22.62 -31.28 32.34
N VAL A 114 -22.41 -31.23 31.03
CA VAL A 114 -22.77 -32.33 30.11
C VAL A 114 -21.49 -33.06 29.73
N ASN A 115 -21.34 -34.29 30.21
CA ASN A 115 -20.22 -35.15 29.84
C ASN A 115 -20.53 -35.81 28.50
N ILE A 116 -19.91 -35.34 27.42
CA ILE A 116 -20.13 -35.89 26.08
C ILE A 116 -19.33 -37.21 26.00
N PRO A 117 -19.97 -38.36 25.76
CA PRO A 117 -19.26 -39.62 25.56
C PRO A 117 -18.24 -39.47 24.42
N ASN A 118 -17.07 -40.13 24.53
CA ASN A 118 -15.97 -40.00 23.57
C ASN A 118 -16.33 -40.31 22.10
N GLU A 119 -17.51 -40.91 21.86
CA GLU A 119 -18.02 -41.26 20.54
C GLU A 119 -19.54 -41.08 20.48
N THR A 120 -20.04 -39.85 20.47
CA THR A 120 -21.43 -39.58 20.03
C THR A 120 -21.45 -39.23 18.53
N PRO A 121 -21.97 -40.10 17.66
CA PRO A 121 -22.14 -39.79 16.24
C PRO A 121 -23.29 -38.80 16.05
N MET A 122 -23.00 -37.60 15.53
CA MET A 122 -24.02 -36.64 15.11
C MET A 122 -24.46 -36.92 13.67
N LYS A 123 -25.78 -37.01 13.43
CA LYS A 123 -26.34 -37.22 12.08
C LYS A 123 -26.37 -35.92 11.28
N ILE A 124 -26.05 -36.06 10.00
CA ILE A 124 -25.90 -35.02 8.98
C ILE A 124 -27.29 -34.61 8.49
N ALA A 125 -27.71 -33.37 8.75
CA ALA A 125 -28.82 -32.73 8.05
C ALA A 125 -28.42 -31.28 7.74
N ASP A 126 -28.69 -30.89 6.49
CA ASP A 126 -28.44 -29.60 5.84
C ASP A 126 -26.99 -29.26 5.48
N PHE A 127 -26.46 -29.95 4.47
CA PHE A 127 -25.16 -29.66 3.90
C PHE A 127 -25.16 -29.87 2.34
N VAL A 128 -25.11 -28.77 1.58
CA VAL A 128 -24.84 -28.59 0.13
C VAL A 128 -23.34 -28.70 -0.25
N THR A 129 -23.01 -29.80 -0.91
CA THR A 129 -21.67 -30.23 -1.35
C THR A 129 -20.90 -29.28 -2.30
N VAL A 130 -19.60 -29.05 -2.04
CA VAL A 130 -18.58 -28.64 -3.05
C VAL A 130 -17.19 -29.24 -2.76
N GLU A 131 -16.52 -29.73 -3.81
CA GLU A 131 -15.25 -30.49 -3.83
C GLU A 131 -13.97 -29.75 -3.36
N ASP A 132 -12.98 -30.58 -3.00
CA ASP A 132 -11.55 -30.36 -2.74
C ASP A 132 -11.05 -29.81 -1.39
N SER A 133 -10.44 -30.72 -0.61
CA SER A 133 -9.75 -30.64 0.69
C SER A 133 -10.58 -30.88 1.96
N THR A 134 -10.04 -31.75 2.82
CA THR A 134 -10.67 -32.44 3.96
C THR A 134 -10.67 -31.67 5.29
N ASP A 135 -10.10 -30.46 5.35
CA ASP A 135 -9.93 -29.71 6.60
C ASP A 135 -10.89 -28.51 6.72
N PRO A 136 -11.40 -28.20 7.94
CA PRO A 136 -12.16 -26.97 8.18
C PRO A 136 -11.26 -25.75 7.96
N LYS A 137 -11.69 -24.82 7.10
CA LYS A 137 -10.94 -23.58 6.84
C LYS A 137 -11.19 -22.61 7.98
N ILE A 138 -10.28 -22.57 8.95
CA ILE A 138 -10.29 -21.58 10.04
C ILE A 138 -9.70 -20.27 9.51
N GLN A 139 -10.53 -19.22 9.44
CA GLN A 139 -10.10 -17.86 9.13
C GLN A 139 -9.97 -17.07 10.42
N ILE A 140 -8.74 -16.70 10.77
CA ILE A 140 -8.47 -15.83 11.92
C ILE A 140 -9.03 -14.43 11.61
N GLY A 141 -9.86 -13.91 12.50
CA GLY A 141 -10.43 -12.58 12.44
C GLY A 141 -9.39 -11.51 12.72
N LEU A 142 -9.61 -10.31 12.16
CA LEU A 142 -8.67 -9.20 12.29
C LEU A 142 -8.32 -8.86 13.76
N ARG A 143 -9.30 -8.95 14.68
CA ARG A 143 -9.08 -8.65 16.11
C ARG A 143 -8.08 -9.59 16.76
N ASN A 144 -8.25 -10.90 16.54
CA ASN A 144 -7.38 -11.90 17.13
C ASN A 144 -5.99 -11.87 16.48
N LEU A 145 -5.95 -11.57 15.19
CA LEU A 145 -4.72 -11.40 14.42
C LEU A 145 -3.88 -10.21 14.92
N ILE A 146 -4.50 -9.07 15.25
CA ILE A 146 -3.78 -7.92 15.81
C ILE A 146 -3.26 -8.25 17.23
N LYS A 147 -4.07 -8.91 18.07
CA LYS A 147 -3.66 -9.29 19.43
C LYS A 147 -2.48 -10.26 19.46
N ASN A 148 -2.45 -11.20 18.52
CA ASN A 148 -1.39 -12.21 18.43
C ASN A 148 -0.27 -11.83 17.45
N ALA A 149 -0.29 -10.60 16.92
CA ALA A 149 0.74 -10.14 16.00
C ALA A 149 2.09 -10.12 16.72
N ARG A 150 3.16 -10.54 16.03
CA ARG A 150 4.51 -10.58 16.61
C ARG A 150 5.15 -9.18 16.59
N PRO A 151 5.23 -8.44 17.72
CA PRO A 151 5.63 -7.03 17.70
C PRO A 151 7.08 -6.84 17.25
N LYS A 152 7.98 -7.79 17.57
CA LYS A 152 9.40 -7.75 17.14
C LYS A 152 9.55 -7.68 15.62
N LEU A 153 8.69 -8.39 14.87
CA LEU A 153 8.72 -8.39 13.41
C LEU A 153 8.13 -7.09 12.82
N LEU A 154 7.09 -6.53 13.45
CA LEU A 154 6.58 -5.21 13.06
C LEU A 154 7.60 -4.10 13.31
N LEU A 155 8.31 -4.14 14.44
CA LEU A 155 9.40 -3.22 14.73
C LEU A 155 10.56 -3.39 13.75
N ALA A 156 10.93 -4.62 13.39
CA ALA A 156 11.96 -4.87 12.37
C ALA A 156 11.52 -4.35 10.99
N SER A 157 10.24 -4.54 10.61
CA SER A 157 9.65 -3.97 9.40
C SER A 157 9.71 -2.44 9.40
N ALA A 158 9.31 -1.80 10.51
CA ALA A 158 9.39 -0.36 10.69
C ALA A 158 10.84 0.12 10.61
N ALA A 159 11.78 -0.49 11.33
CA ALA A 159 13.20 -0.13 11.31
C ALA A 159 13.78 -0.21 9.88
N LEU A 160 13.43 -1.26 9.13
CA LEU A 160 13.88 -1.44 7.77
C LEU A 160 13.38 -0.34 6.83
N LEU A 161 12.18 0.21 7.07
CA LEU A 161 11.63 1.32 6.28
C LEU A 161 12.45 2.62 6.40
N LEU A 162 13.34 2.76 7.38
CA LEU A 162 14.29 3.89 7.42
C LEU A 162 15.21 3.93 6.20
N VAL A 163 15.59 2.76 5.66
CA VAL A 163 16.51 2.66 4.51
C VAL A 163 15.97 3.41 3.29
N PRO A 164 14.71 3.22 2.85
CA PRO A 164 14.09 4.04 1.81
C PRO A 164 14.20 5.56 2.02
N PHE A 165 14.07 6.08 3.26
CA PHE A 165 14.22 7.51 3.53
C PHE A 165 15.65 7.98 3.33
N LEU A 166 16.63 7.25 3.87
CA LEU A 166 18.05 7.56 3.73
C LEU A 166 18.49 7.52 2.27
N VAL A 167 18.09 6.46 1.55
CA VAL A 167 18.42 6.27 0.14
C VAL A 167 17.74 7.34 -0.72
N SER A 168 16.48 7.69 -0.45
CA SER A 168 15.78 8.77 -1.16
C SER A 168 16.45 10.14 -0.93
N ALA A 169 16.87 10.43 0.30
CA ALA A 169 17.60 11.66 0.60
C ALA A 169 18.96 11.70 -0.11
N TRP A 170 19.70 10.60 -0.12
CA TRP A 170 21.00 10.51 -0.80
C TRP A 170 20.83 10.64 -2.33
N ARG A 171 19.84 9.95 -2.89
CA ARG A 171 19.50 10.02 -4.31
C ARG A 171 19.16 11.44 -4.74
N TRP A 172 18.31 12.13 -3.97
CA TRP A 172 17.96 13.51 -4.29
C TRP A 172 19.18 14.45 -4.17
N ARG A 173 20.06 14.24 -3.18
CA ARG A 173 21.35 14.96 -3.07
C ARG A 173 22.21 14.78 -4.31
N LEU A 174 22.28 13.55 -4.84
CA LEU A 174 23.04 13.25 -6.04
C LEU A 174 22.45 13.99 -7.26
N LEU A 175 21.13 14.04 -7.40
CA LEU A 175 20.48 14.80 -8.48
C LEU A 175 20.70 16.32 -8.37
N LEU A 176 20.82 16.84 -7.14
CA LEU A 176 21.15 18.25 -6.89
C LEU A 176 22.58 18.59 -7.37
N THR A 177 23.54 17.67 -7.25
CA THR A 177 24.92 17.93 -7.71
C THR A 177 25.03 18.14 -9.22
N ALA A 178 24.17 17.53 -10.04
CA ALA A 178 24.14 17.77 -11.48
C ALA A 178 23.70 19.21 -11.83
N GLN A 179 23.00 19.89 -10.92
CA GLN A 179 22.60 21.30 -11.04
C GLN A 179 23.58 22.25 -10.34
N ASN A 180 24.76 21.76 -9.93
CA ASN A 180 25.74 22.49 -9.11
C ASN A 180 25.18 22.98 -7.77
N ILE A 181 24.25 22.21 -7.18
CA ILE A 181 23.67 22.50 -5.87
C ILE A 181 24.30 21.56 -4.85
N HIS A 182 25.11 22.12 -3.96
CA HIS A 182 25.80 21.36 -2.92
C HIS A 182 25.11 21.55 -1.58
N LEU A 183 24.41 20.50 -1.12
CA LEU A 183 23.84 20.44 0.23
C LEU A 183 24.50 19.31 1.04
N PRO A 184 24.69 19.50 2.35
CA PRO A 184 25.09 18.42 3.23
C PRO A 184 23.95 17.40 3.35
N PHE A 185 24.32 16.11 3.51
CA PHE A 185 23.34 15.02 3.57
C PHE A 185 22.30 15.20 4.67
N SER A 186 22.71 15.72 5.84
CA SER A 186 21.81 16.02 6.96
C SER A 186 20.66 16.94 6.56
N LYS A 187 20.95 18.01 5.80
CA LYS A 187 19.92 18.95 5.31
C LYS A 187 19.01 18.29 4.28
N THR A 188 19.57 17.51 3.35
CA THR A 188 18.76 16.77 2.38
C THR A 188 17.85 15.75 3.06
N LEU A 189 18.31 15.13 4.14
CA LEU A 189 17.55 14.19 4.95
C LEU A 189 16.43 14.90 5.72
N THR A 190 16.72 16.01 6.40
CA THR A 190 15.72 16.85 7.06
C THR A 190 14.62 17.28 6.09
N LEU A 191 14.99 17.82 4.93
CA LEU A 191 14.04 18.22 3.88
C LEU A 191 13.23 17.03 3.33
N THR A 192 13.81 15.83 3.33
CA THR A 192 13.11 14.61 2.93
C THR A 192 12.07 14.20 3.96
N PHE A 193 12.39 14.19 5.24
CA PHE A 193 11.41 13.91 6.30
C PHE A 193 10.30 14.95 6.37
N VAL A 194 10.65 16.24 6.32
CA VAL A 194 9.69 17.34 6.28
C VAL A 194 8.78 17.24 5.04
N GLY A 195 9.37 16.94 3.88
CA GLY A 195 8.60 16.69 2.66
C GLY A 195 7.63 15.53 2.82
N GLN A 196 8.08 14.39 3.37
CA GLN A 196 7.21 13.23 3.57
C GLN A 196 6.10 13.47 4.60
N PHE A 197 6.38 14.22 5.67
CA PHE A 197 5.37 14.69 6.62
C PHE A 197 4.27 15.47 5.89
N TYR A 198 4.64 16.50 5.14
CA TYR A 198 3.68 17.29 4.39
C TYR A 198 2.94 16.49 3.32
N SER A 199 3.61 15.59 2.59
CA SER A 199 2.95 14.70 1.63
C SER A 199 1.93 13.76 2.26
N THR A 200 2.09 13.42 3.55
CA THR A 200 1.18 12.51 4.26
C THR A 200 -0.03 13.26 4.84
N PHE A 201 0.20 14.42 5.44
CA PHE A 201 -0.80 15.11 6.26
C PHE A 201 -1.45 16.31 5.55
N LEU A 202 -0.82 16.91 4.52
CA LEU A 202 -1.49 17.96 3.74
C LEU A 202 -2.27 17.35 2.57
N PRO A 203 -3.54 17.74 2.37
CA PRO A 203 -4.29 17.37 1.19
C PRO A 203 -3.69 18.05 -0.06
N GLY A 204 -3.17 17.23 -0.98
CA GLY A 204 -2.62 17.68 -2.26
C GLY A 204 -1.47 16.79 -2.73
N ILE A 205 -1.44 16.44 -4.02
CA ILE A 205 -0.46 15.50 -4.60
C ILE A 205 0.99 16.01 -4.49
N THR A 206 1.19 17.31 -4.22
CA THR A 206 2.51 17.99 -4.32
C THR A 206 2.95 18.75 -3.06
N GLY A 207 2.26 18.62 -1.92
CA GLY A 207 2.55 19.42 -0.72
C GLY A 207 3.98 19.29 -0.19
N GLY A 208 4.50 18.07 -0.11
CA GLY A 208 5.86 17.82 0.37
C GLY A 208 6.98 18.22 -0.58
N ASP A 209 6.77 18.01 -1.88
CA ASP A 209 7.74 18.37 -2.92
C ASP A 209 7.86 19.89 -3.10
N LEU A 210 6.78 20.62 -2.81
CA LEU A 210 6.78 22.07 -2.85
C LEU A 210 7.76 22.67 -1.82
N VAL A 211 7.87 22.08 -0.63
CA VAL A 211 8.83 22.54 0.39
C VAL A 211 10.26 22.42 -0.11
N LYS A 212 10.59 21.28 -0.71
CA LYS A 212 11.90 21.03 -1.32
C LYS A 212 12.18 22.03 -2.44
N ILE A 213 11.22 22.27 -3.35
CA ILE A 213 11.34 23.26 -4.44
C ILE A 213 11.58 24.65 -3.87
N ILE A 214 10.76 25.10 -2.90
CA ILE A 214 10.87 26.46 -2.35
C ILE A 214 12.22 26.66 -1.67
N TYR A 215 12.73 25.63 -0.98
CA TYR A 215 14.03 25.69 -0.33
C TYR A 215 15.17 25.79 -1.35
N THR A 216 15.25 24.85 -2.30
CA THR A 216 16.34 24.81 -3.28
C THR A 216 16.25 25.93 -4.31
N ALA A 217 15.05 26.45 -4.58
CA ALA A 217 14.86 27.59 -5.49
C ALA A 217 15.52 28.87 -4.99
N ARG A 218 15.69 29.02 -3.66
CA ARG A 218 16.44 30.16 -3.11
C ARG A 218 17.93 30.02 -3.33
N LEU A 219 18.47 28.83 -3.02
CA LEU A 219 19.89 28.54 -3.21
C LEU A 219 20.33 28.66 -4.66
N THR A 220 19.43 28.39 -5.61
CA THR A 220 19.72 28.40 -7.06
C THR A 220 19.30 29.67 -7.78
N GLY A 221 18.51 30.53 -7.12
CA GLY A 221 17.76 31.61 -7.78
C GLY A 221 16.72 31.14 -8.81
N SER A 222 16.52 29.82 -9.00
CA SER A 222 15.69 29.26 -10.07
C SER A 222 14.73 28.19 -9.56
N LYS A 223 13.44 28.54 -9.55
CA LYS A 223 12.34 27.60 -9.28
C LYS A 223 12.31 26.45 -10.30
N THR A 224 12.66 26.71 -11.55
CA THR A 224 12.63 25.69 -12.62
C THR A 224 13.72 24.64 -12.42
N LYS A 225 14.97 25.04 -12.17
CA LYS A 225 16.06 24.08 -11.89
C LYS A 225 15.72 23.19 -10.70
N SER A 226 15.19 23.80 -9.65
CA SER A 226 14.75 23.11 -8.44
C SER A 226 13.61 22.12 -8.70
N ALA A 227 12.59 22.53 -9.45
CA ALA A 227 11.49 21.65 -9.84
C ALA A 227 11.95 20.46 -10.69
N VAL A 228 12.87 20.68 -11.65
CA VAL A 228 13.42 19.61 -12.49
C VAL A 228 14.13 18.54 -11.65
N THR A 229 14.85 18.91 -10.60
CA THR A 229 15.52 17.92 -9.72
C THR A 229 14.51 16.97 -9.06
N ILE A 230 13.36 17.49 -8.63
CA ILE A 230 12.32 16.68 -8.00
C ILE A 230 11.57 15.85 -9.04
N ILE A 231 11.25 16.44 -10.20
CA ILE A 231 10.60 15.71 -11.28
C ILE A 231 11.46 14.52 -11.70
N LEU A 232 12.78 14.71 -11.85
CA LEU A 232 13.69 13.61 -12.14
C LEU A 232 13.75 12.58 -11.00
N ASP A 233 13.78 13.03 -9.74
CA ASP A 233 13.73 12.14 -8.58
C ASP A 233 12.46 11.25 -8.60
N ARG A 234 11.30 11.83 -8.95
CA ARG A 234 10.04 11.10 -9.09
C ARG A 234 10.05 10.15 -10.28
N ILE A 235 10.51 10.61 -11.45
CA ILE A 235 10.58 9.80 -12.67
C ILE A 235 11.50 8.59 -12.45
N ILE A 236 12.70 8.79 -11.91
CA ILE A 236 13.65 7.68 -11.68
C ILE A 236 13.07 6.68 -10.68
N GLY A 237 12.37 7.15 -9.65
CA GLY A 237 11.70 6.28 -8.68
C GLY A 237 10.58 5.46 -9.31
N LEU A 238 9.78 6.08 -10.16
CA LEU A 238 8.69 5.43 -10.89
C LEU A 238 9.21 4.43 -11.92
N ILE A 239 10.27 4.76 -12.68
CA ILE A 239 10.89 3.83 -13.62
C ILE A 239 11.39 2.60 -12.87
N ALA A 240 12.08 2.77 -11.73
CA ALA A 240 12.53 1.64 -10.92
C ALA A 240 11.35 0.78 -10.43
N LEU A 241 10.25 1.40 -9.98
CA LEU A 241 9.03 0.69 -9.59
C LEU A 241 8.45 -0.12 -10.75
N VAL A 242 8.32 0.51 -11.92
CA VAL A 242 7.77 -0.11 -13.13
C VAL A 242 8.64 -1.28 -13.59
N VAL A 243 9.97 -1.14 -13.53
CA VAL A 243 10.90 -2.24 -13.84
C VAL A 243 10.72 -3.42 -12.89
N ILE A 244 10.71 -3.18 -11.57
CA ILE A 244 10.53 -4.26 -10.58
C ILE A 244 9.14 -4.90 -10.69
N ALA A 245 8.10 -4.10 -10.87
CA ALA A 245 6.74 -4.58 -11.09
C ALA A 245 6.59 -5.38 -12.40
N GLY A 246 7.29 -4.96 -13.47
CA GLY A 246 7.32 -5.69 -14.74
C GLY A 246 8.02 -7.04 -14.62
N ILE A 247 9.16 -7.08 -13.93
CA ILE A 247 9.86 -8.33 -13.61
C ILE A 247 8.96 -9.25 -12.78
N ALA A 248 8.32 -8.72 -11.73
CA ALA A 248 7.35 -9.44 -10.91
C ALA A 248 6.18 -10.01 -11.72
N ALA A 249 5.56 -9.21 -12.59
CA ALA A 249 4.48 -9.65 -13.47
C ALA A 249 4.95 -10.73 -14.44
N ALA A 250 6.15 -10.60 -15.00
CA ALA A 250 6.74 -11.60 -15.89
C ALA A 250 6.98 -12.94 -15.17
N PHE A 251 7.48 -12.93 -13.93
CA PHE A 251 7.60 -14.15 -13.13
C PHE A 251 6.24 -14.80 -12.86
N GLN A 252 5.21 -13.99 -12.61
CA GLN A 252 3.86 -14.50 -12.30
C GLN A 252 3.08 -14.95 -13.54
N SER A 253 3.50 -14.54 -14.74
CA SER A 253 2.85 -14.85 -16.02
C SER A 253 2.65 -16.35 -16.28
N ARG A 254 3.54 -17.20 -15.73
CA ARG A 254 3.45 -18.67 -15.83
C ARG A 254 2.20 -19.26 -15.20
N HIS A 255 1.63 -18.59 -14.20
CA HIS A 255 0.45 -19.07 -13.46
C HIS A 255 -0.81 -18.23 -13.74
N ASN A 256 -0.65 -17.04 -14.32
CA ASN A 256 -1.77 -16.15 -14.60
C ASN A 256 -1.58 -15.41 -15.94
N PRO A 257 -2.41 -15.70 -16.96
CA PRO A 257 -2.26 -15.09 -18.29
C PRO A 257 -2.50 -13.57 -18.29
N MET A 258 -3.27 -13.04 -17.33
CA MET A 258 -3.43 -11.59 -17.17
C MET A 258 -2.09 -10.90 -16.84
N MET A 259 -1.23 -11.56 -16.06
CA MET A 259 0.07 -11.01 -15.67
C MET A 259 1.04 -10.94 -16.86
N LEU A 260 0.88 -11.80 -17.87
CA LEU A 260 1.62 -11.70 -19.12
C LEU A 260 1.31 -10.40 -19.85
N TRP A 261 0.02 -10.05 -19.99
CA TRP A 261 -0.40 -8.79 -20.61
C TRP A 261 0.07 -7.56 -19.83
N VAL A 262 0.05 -7.63 -18.50
CA VAL A 262 0.61 -6.57 -17.65
C VAL A 262 2.13 -6.42 -17.89
N ALA A 263 2.87 -7.53 -17.93
CA ALA A 263 4.31 -7.50 -18.19
C ALA A 263 4.64 -6.95 -19.58
N ILE A 264 3.90 -7.36 -20.63
CA ILE A 264 4.04 -6.85 -21.99
C ILE A 264 3.73 -5.34 -22.04
N GLY A 265 2.63 -4.91 -21.43
CA GLY A 265 2.25 -3.49 -21.38
C GLY A 265 3.32 -2.63 -20.68
N ILE A 266 3.90 -3.14 -19.59
CA ILE A 266 5.03 -2.50 -18.90
C ILE A 266 6.26 -2.46 -19.80
N ALA A 267 6.62 -3.57 -20.44
CA ALA A 267 7.79 -3.64 -21.33
C ALA A 267 7.68 -2.68 -22.53
N LEU A 268 6.49 -2.59 -23.14
CA LEU A 268 6.21 -1.64 -24.22
C LEU A 268 6.29 -0.19 -23.74
N SER A 269 5.75 0.12 -22.56
CA SER A 269 5.80 1.46 -21.97
C SER A 269 7.24 1.89 -21.67
N LEU A 270 8.06 1.00 -21.10
CA LEU A 270 9.48 1.26 -20.85
C LEU A 270 10.26 1.42 -22.15
N SER A 271 9.99 0.58 -23.17
CA SER A 271 10.62 0.68 -24.49
C SER A 271 10.30 2.02 -25.15
N ALA A 272 9.03 2.45 -25.12
CA ALA A 272 8.61 3.75 -25.62
C ALA A 272 9.31 4.91 -24.88
N LEU A 273 9.46 4.81 -23.55
CA LEU A 273 10.17 5.80 -22.74
C LEU A 273 11.66 5.89 -23.10
N VAL A 274 12.32 4.75 -23.30
CA VAL A 274 13.73 4.69 -23.73
C VAL A 274 13.88 5.29 -25.12
N LEU A 275 13.02 4.91 -26.07
CA LEU A 275 13.02 5.47 -27.43
C LEU A 275 12.81 6.99 -27.40
N PHE A 276 11.82 7.47 -26.64
CA PHE A 276 11.59 8.89 -26.47
C PHE A 276 12.80 9.61 -25.88
N SER A 277 13.44 9.03 -24.87
CA SER A 277 14.66 9.59 -24.26
C SER A 277 15.81 9.67 -25.25
N VAL A 278 16.03 8.61 -26.06
CA VAL A 278 17.08 8.60 -27.11
C VAL A 278 16.80 9.67 -28.16
N VAL A 279 15.56 9.82 -28.62
CA VAL A 279 15.17 10.86 -29.59
C VAL A 279 15.36 12.26 -29.01
N TYR A 280 14.95 12.49 -27.76
CA TYR A 280 15.05 13.78 -27.09
C TYR A 280 16.52 14.19 -26.83
N PHE A 281 17.34 13.27 -26.33
CA PHE A 281 18.74 13.55 -25.99
C PHE A 281 19.69 13.52 -27.21
N SER A 282 19.31 12.92 -28.34
CA SER A 282 20.11 12.97 -29.57
C SER A 282 19.81 14.22 -30.39
N GLN A 283 20.78 15.14 -30.48
CA GLN A 283 20.61 16.42 -31.22
C GLN A 283 20.29 16.21 -32.71
N ARG A 284 20.86 15.16 -33.33
CA ARG A 284 20.62 14.80 -34.72
C ARG A 284 19.20 14.27 -34.96
N LEU A 285 18.65 13.49 -34.02
CA LEU A 285 17.28 12.97 -34.13
C LEU A 285 16.25 14.03 -33.74
N ARG A 286 16.56 14.90 -32.78
CA ARG A 286 15.69 16.01 -32.36
C ARG A 286 15.41 16.98 -33.52
N GLN A 287 16.42 17.26 -34.35
CA GLN A 287 16.31 18.07 -35.57
C GLN A 287 15.51 17.36 -36.67
N LYS A 288 15.76 16.05 -36.88
CA LYS A 288 15.07 15.28 -37.93
C LYS A 288 13.61 14.93 -37.63
N THR A 289 13.23 14.83 -36.35
CA THR A 289 11.86 14.46 -35.93
C THR A 289 10.92 15.66 -35.79
N GLY A 290 11.40 16.89 -36.01
CA GLY A 290 10.60 18.11 -35.83
C GLY A 290 10.28 18.44 -34.36
N LEU A 291 10.88 17.74 -33.40
CA LEU A 291 10.67 17.99 -31.97
C LEU A 291 11.08 19.42 -31.58
N GLU A 292 12.10 19.95 -32.25
CA GLU A 292 12.58 21.32 -32.08
C GLU A 292 11.55 22.37 -32.53
N TRP A 293 10.79 22.09 -33.59
CA TRP A 293 9.66 22.91 -34.02
C TRP A 293 8.53 22.88 -32.98
N LEU A 294 8.20 21.70 -32.43
CA LEU A 294 7.16 21.54 -31.39
C LEU A 294 7.50 22.25 -30.06
N LEU A 295 8.79 22.26 -29.67
CA LEU A 295 9.27 22.96 -28.47
C LEU A 295 9.24 24.49 -28.67
N THR A 296 9.58 24.97 -29.87
CA THR A 296 9.62 26.41 -30.21
C THR A 296 8.24 26.99 -30.55
N HIS A 297 7.31 26.22 -31.12
CA HIS A 297 5.91 26.59 -31.38
C HIS A 297 4.96 26.32 -30.20
N SER A 298 5.46 25.92 -29.04
CA SER A 298 4.60 25.72 -27.88
C SER A 298 3.98 27.05 -27.41
N ARG A 299 2.81 27.00 -26.78
CA ARG A 299 2.12 28.19 -26.24
C ARG A 299 2.94 28.99 -25.20
N MET A 300 4.05 28.46 -24.68
CA MET A 300 4.90 29.08 -23.65
C MET A 300 6.39 28.78 -23.88
N PRO A 301 7.02 29.34 -24.93
CA PRO A 301 8.39 28.98 -25.32
C PRO A 301 9.41 29.28 -24.23
N GLY A 302 9.26 30.38 -23.48
CA GLY A 302 10.17 30.73 -22.38
C GLY A 302 10.09 29.81 -21.16
N VAL A 303 8.98 29.09 -20.95
CA VAL A 303 8.90 28.05 -19.90
C VAL A 303 9.59 26.79 -20.39
N VAL A 304 9.30 26.37 -21.62
CA VAL A 304 9.89 25.17 -22.23
C VAL A 304 11.42 25.29 -22.32
N GLN A 305 11.95 26.44 -22.73
CA GLN A 305 13.39 26.69 -22.76
C GLN A 305 14.04 26.56 -21.38
N LYS A 306 13.46 27.17 -20.33
CA LYS A 306 13.99 27.03 -18.96
C LYS A 306 13.98 25.59 -18.46
N PHE A 307 13.01 24.77 -18.90
CA PHE A 307 12.96 23.34 -18.60
C PHE A 307 14.02 22.56 -19.39
N ASP A 308 14.19 22.87 -20.69
CA ASP A 308 15.23 22.26 -21.53
C ASP A 308 16.63 22.58 -21.00
N ASP A 309 16.89 23.84 -20.63
CA ASP A 309 18.14 24.28 -20.02
C ASP A 309 18.42 23.53 -18.72
N ALA A 310 17.42 23.39 -17.85
CA ALA A 310 17.55 22.64 -16.61
C ALA A 310 17.75 21.13 -16.84
N LEU A 311 17.13 20.54 -17.87
CA LEU A 311 17.34 19.13 -18.23
C LEU A 311 18.69 18.90 -18.92
N SER A 312 19.21 19.91 -19.64
CA SER A 312 20.50 19.84 -20.32
C SER A 312 21.67 19.62 -19.35
N ALA A 313 21.54 20.08 -18.09
CA ALA A 313 22.51 19.80 -17.03
C ALA A 313 22.70 18.30 -16.75
N TYR A 314 21.72 17.46 -17.12
CA TYR A 314 21.81 16.00 -17.01
C TYR A 314 22.30 15.31 -18.29
N ARG A 315 22.48 16.05 -19.39
CA ARG A 315 22.97 15.57 -20.69
C ARG A 315 24.47 15.31 -20.62
N GLY A 316 24.85 14.18 -20.02
CA GLY A 316 26.24 13.79 -19.76
C GLY A 316 26.46 13.26 -18.34
N ALA A 317 25.52 13.56 -17.43
CA ALA A 317 25.53 13.08 -16.05
C ALA A 317 25.01 11.63 -15.91
N TRP A 318 25.35 10.75 -16.86
CA TRP A 318 24.83 9.37 -16.90
C TRP A 318 25.19 8.58 -15.65
N ARG A 319 26.37 8.81 -15.06
CA ARG A 319 26.80 8.20 -13.80
C ARG A 319 25.87 8.58 -12.64
N ILE A 320 25.48 9.86 -12.58
CA ILE A 320 24.53 10.37 -11.58
C ILE A 320 23.17 9.71 -11.76
N LEU A 321 22.66 9.65 -12.99
CA LEU A 321 21.38 9.03 -13.29
C LEU A 321 21.38 7.52 -13.01
N ALA A 322 22.46 6.81 -13.36
CA ALA A 322 22.62 5.38 -13.11
C ALA A 322 22.70 5.07 -11.62
N MET A 323 23.47 5.84 -10.84
CA MET A 323 23.51 5.71 -9.38
C MET A 323 22.16 6.04 -8.75
N ALA A 324 21.46 7.06 -9.24
CA ALA A 324 20.11 7.39 -8.76
C ALA A 324 19.10 6.29 -9.07
N PHE A 325 19.21 5.64 -10.24
CA PHE A 325 18.40 4.49 -10.60
C PHE A 325 18.72 3.26 -9.74
N ALA A 326 20.00 2.94 -9.53
CA ALA A 326 20.43 1.85 -8.64
C ALA A 326 19.94 2.07 -7.20
N ALA A 327 20.06 3.29 -6.68
CA ALA A 327 19.50 3.69 -5.39
C ALA A 327 17.98 3.42 -5.34
N SER A 328 17.28 3.73 -6.43
CA SER A 328 15.84 3.50 -6.52
C SER A 328 15.51 2.00 -6.49
N LEU A 329 16.27 1.14 -7.18
CA LEU A 329 16.09 -0.31 -7.10
C LEU A 329 16.20 -0.84 -5.67
N VAL A 330 17.15 -0.32 -4.88
CA VAL A 330 17.26 -0.66 -3.45
C VAL A 330 15.95 -0.34 -2.73
N THR A 331 15.40 0.87 -2.91
CA THR A 331 14.11 1.22 -2.28
C THR A 331 12.97 0.31 -2.71
N GLN A 332 12.93 -0.07 -4.00
CA GLN A 332 11.88 -0.94 -4.55
C GLN A 332 11.99 -2.40 -4.09
N ILE A 333 13.15 -2.85 -3.60
CA ILE A 333 13.33 -4.18 -3.00
C ILE A 333 13.05 -4.14 -1.50
N VAL A 334 13.55 -3.10 -0.81
CA VAL A 334 13.43 -2.97 0.65
C VAL A 334 11.98 -2.81 1.09
N VAL A 335 11.16 -2.06 0.34
CA VAL A 335 9.74 -1.86 0.70
C VAL A 335 8.96 -3.20 0.70
N PRO A 336 8.95 -4.01 -0.36
CA PRO A 336 8.36 -5.35 -0.34
C PRO A 336 8.96 -6.27 0.73
N PHE A 337 10.26 -6.19 0.99
CA PHE A 337 10.88 -6.99 2.04
C PHE A 337 10.42 -6.57 3.44
N SER A 338 10.19 -5.27 3.67
CA SER A 338 9.55 -4.80 4.91
C SER A 338 8.12 -5.34 5.04
N ALA A 339 7.38 -5.42 3.94
CA ALA A 339 6.04 -6.00 3.90
C ALA A 339 6.07 -7.51 4.17
N TYR A 340 7.10 -8.23 3.74
CA TYR A 340 7.33 -9.63 4.12
C TYR A 340 7.47 -9.81 5.64
N LEU A 341 8.27 -8.95 6.30
CA LEU A 341 8.40 -8.99 7.77
C LEU A 341 7.07 -8.70 8.46
N ALA A 342 6.30 -7.72 7.97
CA ALA A 342 4.97 -7.42 8.47
C ALA A 342 3.99 -8.58 8.26
N GLY A 343 4.02 -9.22 7.07
CA GLY A 343 3.20 -10.39 6.77
C GLY A 343 3.50 -11.58 7.67
N LYS A 344 4.78 -11.86 7.94
CA LYS A 344 5.18 -12.86 8.93
C LYS A 344 4.70 -12.51 10.35
N ALA A 345 4.62 -11.22 10.70
CA ALA A 345 4.08 -10.79 11.98
C ALA A 345 2.60 -11.15 12.16
N PHE A 346 1.84 -11.15 11.06
CA PHE A 346 0.42 -11.53 11.00
C PHE A 346 0.19 -13.03 10.68
N GLY A 347 1.25 -13.83 10.66
CA GLY A 347 1.16 -15.28 10.46
C GLY A 347 0.98 -15.71 9.00
N ILE A 348 1.26 -14.84 8.03
CA ILE A 348 1.27 -15.24 6.60
C ILE A 348 2.51 -16.09 6.34
N GLN A 349 2.31 -17.34 5.94
CA GLN A 349 3.38 -18.31 5.67
C GLN A 349 3.73 -18.35 4.19
N ALA A 350 4.19 -17.23 3.64
CA ALA A 350 4.57 -17.14 2.22
C ALA A 350 6.08 -16.88 2.07
N HIS A 351 6.66 -17.39 0.99
CA HIS A 351 8.07 -17.13 0.64
C HIS A 351 8.26 -15.63 0.32
N PRO A 352 9.40 -15.00 0.67
CA PRO A 352 9.64 -13.56 0.40
C PRO A 352 9.49 -13.18 -1.08
N GLY A 353 9.76 -14.11 -2.00
CA GLY A 353 9.52 -13.93 -3.43
C GLY A 353 8.08 -13.57 -3.79
N VAL A 354 7.09 -14.05 -3.01
CA VAL A 354 5.68 -13.69 -3.23
C VAL A 354 5.44 -12.20 -2.94
N TYR A 355 6.05 -11.66 -1.88
CA TYR A 355 5.95 -10.25 -1.54
C TYR A 355 6.68 -9.37 -2.56
N LEU A 356 7.87 -9.78 -2.98
CA LEU A 356 8.63 -9.12 -4.05
C LEU A 356 7.86 -9.10 -5.38
N SER A 357 6.96 -10.05 -5.60
CA SER A 357 6.09 -10.06 -6.77
C SER A 357 4.83 -9.22 -6.59
N TYR A 358 4.13 -9.35 -5.47
CA TYR A 358 2.78 -8.78 -5.30
C TYR A 358 2.77 -7.34 -4.80
N VAL A 359 3.69 -7.00 -3.91
CA VAL A 359 3.71 -5.67 -3.28
C VAL A 359 4.06 -4.57 -4.30
N PRO A 360 5.05 -4.71 -5.19
CA PRO A 360 5.32 -3.70 -6.22
C PRO A 360 4.13 -3.46 -7.15
N LEU A 361 3.36 -4.51 -7.50
CA LEU A 361 2.16 -4.37 -8.33
C LEU A 361 1.07 -3.56 -7.61
N ALA A 362 0.87 -3.80 -6.30
CA ALA A 362 -0.08 -3.04 -5.50
C ALA A 362 0.34 -1.56 -5.35
N ILE A 363 1.64 -1.29 -5.16
CA ILE A 363 2.18 0.08 -5.08
C ILE A 363 2.07 0.78 -6.45
N LEU A 364 2.36 0.07 -7.54
CA LEU A 364 2.21 0.60 -8.90
C LEU A 364 0.77 0.99 -9.19
N ALA A 365 -0.20 0.13 -8.87
CA ALA A 365 -1.62 0.44 -9.00
C ALA A 365 -2.04 1.65 -8.14
N ALA A 366 -1.53 1.74 -6.91
CA ALA A 366 -1.77 2.87 -6.02
C ALA A 366 -1.13 4.19 -6.51
N SER A 367 -0.05 4.11 -7.30
CA SER A 367 0.67 5.28 -7.82
C SER A 367 -0.02 5.98 -8.99
N VAL A 368 -1.00 5.32 -9.63
CA VAL A 368 -1.71 5.90 -10.78
C VAL A 368 -2.49 7.14 -10.31
N PRO A 369 -2.41 8.30 -11.01
CA PRO A 369 -3.06 9.54 -10.56
C PRO A 369 -4.59 9.49 -10.41
N ILE A 370 -5.26 8.47 -10.95
CA ILE A 370 -6.69 8.21 -10.76
C ILE A 370 -6.99 7.59 -9.39
N SER A 371 -5.96 7.03 -8.75
CA SER A 371 -6.09 6.43 -7.43
C SER A 371 -6.34 7.52 -6.39
N PRO A 372 -7.08 7.18 -5.33
CA PRO A 372 -7.30 8.10 -4.22
C PRO A 372 -5.98 8.43 -3.51
N PRO A 373 -5.92 9.51 -2.71
CA PRO A 373 -4.75 9.82 -1.90
C PRO A 373 -4.24 8.58 -1.15
N GLN A 374 -2.93 8.35 -1.14
CA GLN A 374 -2.27 7.17 -0.52
C GLN A 374 -2.76 5.79 -1.01
N GLY A 375 -3.44 5.71 -2.16
CA GLY A 375 -3.90 4.45 -2.73
C GLY A 375 -5.00 3.74 -1.93
N PHE A 376 -5.75 4.48 -1.09
CA PHE A 376 -6.85 3.92 -0.29
C PHE A 376 -7.83 3.12 -1.15
N GLY A 377 -8.14 1.89 -0.72
CA GLY A 377 -9.04 0.97 -1.42
C GLY A 377 -8.35 0.22 -2.57
N VAL A 378 -7.49 0.89 -3.35
CA VAL A 378 -6.77 0.27 -4.48
C VAL A 378 -5.72 -0.72 -3.98
N THR A 379 -4.88 -0.32 -3.01
CA THR A 379 -3.85 -1.21 -2.45
C THR A 379 -4.48 -2.44 -1.81
N GLU A 380 -5.53 -2.27 -1.01
CA GLU A 380 -6.25 -3.36 -0.35
C GLU A 380 -6.88 -4.31 -1.38
N TRP A 381 -7.52 -3.77 -2.41
CA TRP A 381 -8.16 -4.58 -3.45
C TRP A 381 -7.14 -5.39 -4.26
N VAL A 382 -6.03 -4.77 -4.68
CA VAL A 382 -4.98 -5.48 -5.43
C VAL A 382 -4.31 -6.53 -4.55
N LEU A 383 -3.96 -6.22 -3.30
CA LEU A 383 -3.39 -7.20 -2.40
C LEU A 383 -4.38 -8.33 -2.10
N TYR A 384 -5.67 -8.05 -1.93
CA TYR A 384 -6.70 -9.08 -1.78
C TYR A 384 -6.75 -10.02 -2.99
N LYS A 385 -6.71 -9.48 -4.21
CA LYS A 385 -6.68 -10.28 -5.45
C LYS A 385 -5.42 -11.14 -5.56
N LEU A 386 -4.28 -10.63 -5.09
CA LEU A 386 -3.01 -11.33 -5.24
C LEU A 386 -2.69 -12.30 -4.09
N PHE A 387 -3.07 -11.99 -2.84
CA PHE A 387 -2.80 -12.83 -1.66
C PHE A 387 -4.02 -13.67 -1.25
N ALA A 388 -5.21 -13.08 -1.16
CA ALA A 388 -6.38 -13.79 -0.63
C ALA A 388 -7.02 -14.71 -1.67
N LYS A 389 -7.23 -14.22 -2.90
CA LYS A 389 -7.83 -15.06 -3.97
C LYS A 389 -6.94 -16.21 -4.44
N THR A 390 -5.64 -16.09 -4.26
CA THR A 390 -4.67 -17.16 -4.60
C THR A 390 -4.46 -18.15 -3.46
N GLY A 391 -5.12 -17.93 -2.31
CA GLY A 391 -5.00 -18.79 -1.13
C GLY A 391 -3.71 -18.61 -0.32
N VAL A 392 -2.86 -17.64 -0.67
CA VAL A 392 -1.59 -17.37 0.02
C VAL A 392 -1.81 -16.82 1.44
N ALA A 393 -2.87 -16.04 1.63
CA ALA A 393 -3.23 -15.48 2.94
C ALA A 393 -4.75 -15.41 3.10
N THR A 394 -5.24 -15.23 4.33
CA THR A 394 -6.66 -14.93 4.56
C THR A 394 -7.00 -13.49 4.19
N ALA A 395 -8.30 -13.18 4.04
CA ALA A 395 -8.77 -11.81 3.83
C ALA A 395 -8.29 -10.86 4.95
N SER A 396 -8.42 -11.28 6.21
CA SER A 396 -7.99 -10.53 7.39
C SER A 396 -6.49 -10.29 7.43
N GLN A 397 -5.69 -11.32 7.12
CA GLN A 397 -4.23 -11.19 7.03
C GLN A 397 -3.81 -10.21 5.94
N THR A 398 -4.46 -10.29 4.78
CA THR A 398 -4.17 -9.42 3.64
C THR A 398 -4.54 -7.97 3.93
N PHE A 399 -5.68 -7.75 4.58
CA PHE A 399 -6.08 -6.43 5.04
C PHE A 399 -5.09 -5.86 6.06
N ALA A 400 -4.70 -6.65 7.07
CA ALA A 400 -3.72 -6.23 8.07
C ALA A 400 -2.36 -5.88 7.44
N LEU A 401 -1.91 -6.67 6.46
CA LEU A 401 -0.70 -6.40 5.68
C LEU A 401 -0.81 -5.07 4.92
N ALA A 402 -1.93 -4.82 4.23
CA ALA A 402 -2.16 -3.57 3.52
C ALA A 402 -2.11 -2.36 4.47
N GLN A 403 -2.68 -2.48 5.67
CA GLN A 403 -2.60 -1.43 6.68
C GLN A 403 -1.18 -1.26 7.23
N ALA A 404 -0.41 -2.33 7.43
CA ALA A 404 0.98 -2.21 7.84
C ALA A 404 1.85 -1.50 6.79
N ILE A 405 1.64 -1.81 5.50
CA ILE A 405 2.33 -1.11 4.39
C ILE A 405 2.02 0.40 4.41
N ARG A 406 0.82 0.80 4.84
CA ARG A 406 0.42 2.20 4.94
C ARG A 406 0.92 2.88 6.22
N PHE A 407 0.68 2.27 7.38
CA PHE A 407 0.89 2.93 8.67
C PHE A 407 2.33 2.87 9.18
N LEU A 408 3.11 1.83 8.86
CA LEU A 408 4.50 1.77 9.32
C LEU A 408 5.38 2.90 8.74
N PRO A 409 5.27 3.28 7.45
CA PRO A 409 5.97 4.46 6.94
C PRO A 409 5.53 5.78 7.60
N ILE A 410 4.26 5.89 8.02
CA ILE A 410 3.75 7.11 8.68
C ILE A 410 4.49 7.39 9.99
N LEU A 411 4.93 6.34 10.71
CA LEU A 411 5.76 6.51 11.91
C LEU A 411 7.04 7.30 11.63
N TRP A 412 7.67 7.06 10.49
CA TRP A 412 8.85 7.82 10.04
C TRP A 412 8.49 9.22 9.56
N ASN A 413 7.33 9.37 8.91
CA ASN A 413 6.85 10.68 8.47
C ASN A 413 6.59 11.61 9.66
N LEU A 414 6.16 11.08 10.81
CA LEU A 414 5.98 11.86 12.05
C LEU A 414 7.29 12.44 12.59
N ILE A 415 8.44 11.83 12.33
CA ILE A 415 9.74 12.43 12.72
C ILE A 415 9.95 13.76 11.99
N GLY A 416 9.41 13.89 10.77
CA GLY A 416 9.36 15.16 10.04
C GLY A 416 8.71 16.30 10.83
N ALA A 417 7.72 15.98 11.69
CA ALA A 417 7.01 16.96 12.50
C ALA A 417 7.94 17.70 13.47
N TYR A 418 8.99 17.04 13.98
CA TYR A 418 9.98 17.67 14.86
C TYR A 418 10.58 18.91 14.20
N TRP A 419 11.09 18.79 12.98
CA TRP A 419 11.68 19.92 12.26
C TRP A 419 10.66 20.97 11.79
N VAL A 420 9.39 20.57 11.62
CA VAL A 420 8.26 21.48 11.34
C VAL A 420 7.96 22.37 12.52
N VAL A 421 7.89 21.79 13.71
CA VAL A 421 7.63 22.54 14.94
C VAL A 421 8.83 23.40 15.33
N THR A 422 10.06 22.89 15.22
CA THR A 422 11.27 23.65 15.58
C THR A 422 11.67 24.71 14.55
N GLY A 423 11.04 24.72 13.37
CA GLY A 423 11.37 25.65 12.29
C GLY A 423 12.78 25.47 11.72
N SER A 424 13.42 24.32 11.93
CA SER A 424 14.81 24.04 11.49
C SER A 424 14.96 23.78 9.98
N TYR A 425 13.95 24.13 9.17
CA TYR A 425 14.02 24.29 7.71
C TYR A 425 13.50 25.66 7.24
N SER A 426 13.30 26.61 8.18
CA SER A 426 12.59 27.87 7.96
C SER A 426 13.27 28.80 6.94
N ARG A 427 12.45 29.72 6.41
CA ARG A 427 12.81 30.81 5.49
C ARG A 427 14.09 31.55 5.90
N LYS A 428 14.28 31.77 7.20
CA LYS A 428 15.43 32.49 7.77
C LYS A 428 16.73 31.69 7.68
N GLN A 429 16.70 30.36 7.82
CA GLN A 429 17.90 29.53 7.71
C GLN A 429 18.36 29.41 6.25
N ALA A 430 17.44 29.27 5.30
CA ALA A 430 17.80 29.29 3.89
C ALA A 430 18.51 30.59 3.48
N ALA A 431 18.04 31.74 4.01
CA ALA A 431 18.67 33.04 3.77
C ALA A 431 20.04 33.19 4.47
N ALA A 432 20.23 32.55 5.63
CA ALA A 432 21.54 32.51 6.29
C ALA A 432 22.53 31.61 5.54
N GLU A 433 22.08 30.44 5.07
CA GLU A 433 22.89 29.50 4.29
C GLU A 433 23.30 30.08 2.92
N GLU A 434 22.39 30.80 2.26
CA GLU A 434 22.68 31.55 1.03
C GLU A 434 23.82 32.55 1.23
N LYS A 435 23.82 33.31 2.34
CA LYS A 435 24.89 34.25 2.67
C LYS A 435 26.24 33.57 2.92
N THR A 436 26.26 32.40 3.54
CA THR A 436 27.50 31.63 3.75
C THR A 436 28.03 30.92 2.50
N LEU A 437 27.20 30.69 1.48
CA LEU A 437 27.61 30.07 0.21
C LEU A 437 28.08 31.11 -0.83
N THR A 438 27.73 32.38 -0.61
CA THR A 438 28.08 33.52 -1.47
C THR A 438 29.22 34.38 -0.92
N ALA A 439 29.57 34.18 0.37
CA ALA A 439 30.79 34.68 1.00
C ALA A 439 31.91 33.65 0.84
#